data_AF-A0A0F8ZSC4-F1
#
_entry.id   AF-A0A0F8ZSC4-F1
#
_cell.length_a   1.000
_cell.length_b   1.000
_cell.length_c   1.000
_cell.angle_alpha   90.00
_cell.angle_beta   90.00
_cell.angle_gamma   90.00
#
_symmetry.space_group_name_H-M   'P 1'
#
loop_
_entity.id
_entity.type
_entity.pdbx_description
1 polymer ?
#
loop_
_entity_poly.entity_id
_entity_poly.type
_entity_poly.pdbx_seq_one_letter_code
_entity_poly.pdbx_strand_id
1 'polypeptide(L)'
;MIAKYRFESKIDDAIRGEVIHQDGIYLGGDQLVKRLLETIIVPTFADALGMEDEDVQLLFGPEVPRNREIRSQRVNWINRLFVPLTQSYLDNAVDDVTDEPISHTDPEIVDSVVVESLQEAADKLRGPGYYNLQQELDLYFNREDFEGVVHDVFDELFFDYCQRIVDHDVDIVLLAGQPSKLSYIQQLIRMYVPLSPSRIVPMHNHYAGNWYPYQDEKGHDPGVIIDPKSPVVVGAAIEFMAHNGMLPQFKFEMKGKIYENSYYWGVMTDATSGIRNERILFRPVEDQTREEITEFTT
;
A
#
# COMPACT_ATOMS: atom_id res chain seq x y z
N MET A 1 -2.91 -12.19 7.24
CA MET A 1 -3.95 -13.14 7.68
C MET A 1 -3.47 -14.55 7.38
N ILE A 2 -3.61 -15.47 8.33
CA ILE A 2 -3.38 -16.91 8.15
C ILE A 2 -4.73 -17.61 8.37
N ALA A 3 -5.11 -18.43 7.40
CA ALA A 3 -6.34 -19.19 7.44
C ALA A 3 -6.11 -20.63 7.01
N LYS A 4 -6.90 -21.54 7.58
CA LYS A 4 -6.90 -22.95 7.24
C LYS A 4 -8.16 -23.29 6.46
N TYR A 5 -7.99 -23.91 5.30
CA TYR A 5 -9.10 -24.34 4.46
C TYR A 5 -9.19 -25.86 4.43
N ARG A 6 -10.43 -26.37 4.46
CA ARG A 6 -10.73 -27.78 4.23
C ARG A 6 -11.68 -27.88 3.04
N PHE A 7 -11.30 -28.71 2.08
CA PHE A 7 -12.13 -29.03 0.93
C PHE A 7 -12.89 -30.34 1.18
N GLU A 8 -14.18 -30.33 0.90
CA GLU A 8 -15.05 -31.50 0.92
C GLU A 8 -15.73 -31.64 -0.44
N SER A 9 -15.43 -32.69 -1.19
CA SER A 9 -16.16 -32.99 -2.42
C SER A 9 -17.39 -33.86 -2.12
N LYS A 10 -18.57 -33.35 -2.46
CA LYS A 10 -19.88 -33.99 -2.31
C LYS A 10 -20.71 -33.73 -3.58
N ILE A 11 -22.03 -33.71 -3.48
CA ILE A 11 -22.92 -33.26 -4.57
C ILE A 11 -22.64 -31.79 -4.91
N ASP A 12 -22.44 -30.98 -3.89
CA ASP A 12 -21.86 -29.64 -4.00
C ASP A 12 -20.47 -29.70 -3.37
N ASP A 13 -19.48 -29.14 -4.05
CA ASP A 13 -18.14 -28.95 -3.52
C ASP A 13 -18.19 -27.86 -2.44
N ALA A 14 -17.55 -28.12 -1.29
CA ALA A 14 -17.54 -27.19 -0.16
C ALA A 14 -16.12 -26.85 0.29
N ILE A 15 -15.85 -25.57 0.46
CA ILE A 15 -14.65 -25.05 1.12
C ILE A 15 -15.04 -24.46 2.47
N ARG A 16 -14.45 -24.99 3.54
CA ARG A 16 -14.61 -24.49 4.91
C ARG A 16 -13.30 -23.88 5.38
N GLY A 17 -13.28 -22.58 5.55
CA GLY A 17 -12.14 -21.83 6.08
C GLY A 17 -12.24 -21.60 7.58
N GLU A 18 -11.11 -21.39 8.22
CA GLU A 18 -10.96 -20.94 9.60
C GLU A 18 -9.84 -19.89 9.68
N VAL A 19 -10.12 -18.67 10.14
CA VAL A 19 -9.09 -17.66 10.42
C VAL A 19 -8.35 -18.08 11.69
N ILE A 20 -7.07 -18.42 11.55
CA ILE A 20 -6.21 -18.83 12.67
C ILE A 20 -5.51 -17.60 13.26
N HIS A 21 -5.08 -16.68 12.41
CA HIS A 21 -4.34 -15.50 12.82
C HIS A 21 -4.64 -14.32 11.89
N GLN A 22 -4.79 -13.14 12.47
CA GLN A 22 -4.93 -11.90 11.74
C GLN A 22 -4.10 -10.84 12.44
N ASP A 23 -3.26 -10.17 11.66
CA ASP A 23 -2.49 -9.02 12.09
C ASP A 23 -2.84 -7.86 11.17
N GLY A 24 -2.84 -6.66 11.73
CA GLY A 24 -3.14 -5.42 11.04
C GLY A 24 -2.04 -4.42 11.37
N ILE A 25 -1.27 -4.01 10.36
CA ILE A 25 -0.13 -3.13 10.55
C ILE A 25 -0.31 -1.87 9.73
N TYR A 26 0.16 -0.75 10.27
CA TYR A 26 0.13 0.56 9.63
C TYR A 26 1.33 0.80 8.67
N LEU A 27 2.16 -0.22 8.45
CA LEU A 27 3.32 -0.17 7.56
C LEU A 27 2.90 -0.66 6.17
N GLY A 28 3.04 0.19 5.16
CA GLY A 28 2.59 -0.10 3.79
C GLY A 28 3.29 0.74 2.74
N GLY A 29 2.65 0.85 1.56
CA GLY A 29 3.21 1.58 0.41
C GLY A 29 3.56 3.04 0.71
N ASP A 30 2.77 3.72 1.54
CA ASP A 30 3.00 5.12 1.90
C ASP A 30 4.33 5.31 2.65
N GLN A 31 4.71 4.34 3.50
CA GLN A 31 5.99 4.41 4.20
C GLN A 31 7.16 4.21 3.24
N LEU A 32 7.02 3.32 2.25
CA LEU A 32 8.03 3.14 1.21
C LEU A 32 8.17 4.43 0.38
N VAL A 33 7.07 5.01 -0.07
CA VAL A 33 7.07 6.29 -0.82
C VAL A 33 7.73 7.39 0.00
N LYS A 34 7.37 7.53 1.29
CA LYS A 34 8.02 8.50 2.19
C LYS A 34 9.53 8.27 2.29
N ARG A 35 9.97 7.03 2.43
CA ARG A 35 11.40 6.73 2.54
C ARG A 35 12.13 7.02 1.23
N LEU A 36 11.58 6.64 0.08
CA LEU A 36 12.14 6.99 -1.24
C LEU A 36 12.25 8.49 -1.46
N LEU A 37 11.24 9.26 -1.02
CA LEU A 37 11.28 10.73 -1.05
C LEU A 37 12.46 11.26 -0.24
N GLU A 38 12.66 10.74 0.97
CA GLU A 38 13.70 11.19 1.91
C GLU A 38 15.12 10.77 1.51
N THR A 39 15.28 9.64 0.81
CA THR A 39 16.60 9.03 0.55
C THR A 39 17.06 9.15 -0.89
N ILE A 40 16.15 9.25 -1.86
CA ILE A 40 16.48 9.25 -3.29
C ILE A 40 15.90 10.51 -3.96
N ILE A 41 14.57 10.63 -4.00
CA ILE A 41 13.93 11.57 -4.94
C ILE A 41 14.22 13.04 -4.58
N VAL A 42 14.02 13.45 -3.32
CA VAL A 42 14.29 14.84 -2.91
C VAL A 42 15.79 15.14 -2.90
N PRO A 43 16.68 14.25 -2.38
CA PRO A 43 18.12 14.44 -2.49
C PRO A 43 18.61 14.60 -3.93
N THR A 44 18.26 13.69 -4.85
CA THR A 44 18.64 13.78 -6.26
C THR A 44 18.13 15.06 -6.91
N PHE A 45 16.89 15.46 -6.61
CA PHE A 45 16.34 16.72 -7.09
C PHE A 45 17.14 17.94 -6.60
N ALA A 46 17.44 17.99 -5.30
CA ALA A 46 18.21 19.06 -4.69
C ALA A 46 19.64 19.13 -5.21
N ASP A 47 20.31 17.97 -5.31
CA ASP A 47 21.69 17.84 -5.77
C ASP A 47 21.84 18.28 -7.22
N ALA A 48 20.92 17.85 -8.10
CA ALA A 48 20.89 18.29 -9.48
C ALA A 48 20.87 19.82 -9.52
N LEU A 49 19.94 20.44 -8.80
CA LEU A 49 19.71 21.89 -8.77
C LEU A 49 20.77 22.70 -8.02
N GLY A 50 21.72 22.02 -7.35
CA GLY A 50 22.71 22.66 -6.50
C GLY A 50 22.08 23.41 -5.32
N MET A 51 20.97 22.88 -4.78
CA MET A 51 20.28 23.50 -3.65
C MET A 51 21.12 23.44 -2.38
N GLU A 52 21.18 24.56 -1.65
CA GLU A 52 21.78 24.57 -0.32
C GLU A 52 20.91 23.75 0.67
N ASP A 53 21.55 23.00 1.57
CA ASP A 53 20.86 22.19 2.60
C ASP A 53 19.81 22.99 3.38
N GLU A 54 20.10 24.25 3.70
CA GLU A 54 19.17 25.12 4.41
C GLU A 54 17.87 25.37 3.61
N ASP A 55 17.97 25.47 2.29
CA ASP A 55 16.83 25.69 1.40
C ASP A 55 16.02 24.41 1.22
N VAL A 56 16.69 23.26 1.10
CA VAL A 56 16.06 21.93 1.08
C VAL A 56 15.25 21.71 2.36
N GLN A 57 15.85 21.98 3.53
CA GLN A 57 15.16 21.86 4.82
C GLN A 57 13.99 22.83 4.95
N LEU A 58 14.12 24.05 4.41
CA LEU A 58 13.04 25.03 4.45
C LEU A 58 11.86 24.62 3.54
N LEU A 59 12.14 24.18 2.32
CA LEU A 59 11.14 23.90 1.29
C LEU A 59 10.49 22.52 1.42
N PHE A 60 11.27 21.50 1.79
CA PHE A 60 10.84 20.10 1.78
C PHE A 60 10.99 19.40 3.13
N GLY A 61 11.72 20.00 4.08
CA GLY A 61 11.91 19.47 5.42
C GLY A 61 10.69 19.60 6.34
N PRO A 62 10.85 19.22 7.63
CA PRO A 62 9.75 19.25 8.60
C PRO A 62 9.19 20.65 8.79
N GLU A 63 7.93 20.73 9.23
CA GLU A 63 7.31 22.02 9.51
C GLU A 63 7.98 22.71 10.70
N VAL A 64 8.49 23.91 10.46
CA VAL A 64 9.07 24.81 11.45
C VAL A 64 8.43 26.19 11.33
N PRO A 65 8.47 27.06 12.36
CA PRO A 65 7.84 28.38 12.30
C PRO A 65 8.19 29.20 11.04
N ARG A 66 9.43 29.08 10.55
CA ARG A 66 9.94 29.78 9.36
C ARG A 66 9.32 29.32 8.03
N ASN A 67 8.78 28.09 7.93
CA ASN A 67 8.20 27.55 6.69
C ASN A 67 6.69 27.25 6.78
N ARG A 68 6.01 27.78 7.81
CA ARG A 68 4.55 27.61 7.97
C ARG A 68 3.74 28.28 6.87
N GLU A 69 4.18 29.43 6.41
CA GLU A 69 3.47 30.22 5.38
C GLU A 69 3.36 29.46 4.05
N ILE A 70 4.35 28.63 3.74
CA ILE A 70 4.38 27.82 2.52
C ILE A 70 3.80 26.42 2.71
N ARG A 71 3.17 26.09 3.86
CA ARG A 71 2.66 24.74 4.15
C ARG A 71 1.76 24.20 3.05
N SER A 72 0.81 25.00 2.57
CA SER A 72 -0.11 24.56 1.52
C SER A 72 0.60 24.33 0.18
N GLN A 73 1.61 25.13 -0.14
CA GLN A 73 2.41 24.97 -1.35
C GLN A 73 3.30 23.72 -1.24
N ARG A 74 3.89 23.47 -0.06
CA ARG A 74 4.69 22.27 0.20
C ARG A 74 3.87 21.00 0.05
N VAL A 75 2.65 20.95 0.60
CA VAL A 75 1.73 19.81 0.40
C VAL A 75 1.41 19.62 -1.09
N ASN A 76 1.22 20.71 -1.83
CA ASN A 76 1.01 20.68 -3.28
C ASN A 76 2.23 20.10 -4.02
N TRP A 77 3.45 20.56 -3.72
CA TRP A 77 4.68 20.04 -4.34
C TRP A 77 4.95 18.58 -3.99
N ILE A 78 4.77 18.17 -2.73
CA ILE A 78 4.93 16.76 -2.35
C ILE A 78 3.95 15.89 -3.16
N ASN A 79 2.67 16.23 -3.19
CA ASN A 79 1.66 15.37 -3.81
C ASN A 79 1.61 15.43 -5.34
N ARG A 80 2.02 16.54 -5.96
CA ARG A 80 1.87 16.75 -7.42
C ARG A 80 3.19 16.88 -8.18
N LEU A 81 4.32 16.90 -7.49
CA LEU A 81 5.65 16.85 -8.10
C LEU A 81 6.39 15.60 -7.60
N PHE A 82 6.66 15.49 -6.29
CA PHE A 82 7.56 14.43 -5.81
C PHE A 82 6.92 13.03 -5.72
N VAL A 83 5.64 12.93 -5.35
CA VAL A 83 4.92 11.64 -5.33
C VAL A 83 4.81 11.06 -6.76
N PRO A 84 4.43 11.81 -7.80
CA PRO A 84 4.48 11.32 -9.18
C PRO A 84 5.87 10.84 -9.62
N LEU A 85 6.94 11.58 -9.33
CA LEU A 85 8.31 11.12 -9.62
C LEU A 85 8.64 9.81 -8.90
N THR A 86 8.20 9.67 -7.64
CA THR A 86 8.38 8.44 -6.87
C THR A 86 7.57 7.28 -7.46
N GLN A 87 6.38 7.55 -8.01
CA GLN A 87 5.56 6.55 -8.69
C GLN A 87 6.25 6.07 -9.96
N SER A 88 6.75 6.96 -10.82
CA SER A 88 7.55 6.58 -11.98
C SER A 88 8.80 5.78 -11.60
N TYR A 89 9.47 6.16 -10.51
CA TYR A 89 10.61 5.40 -9.98
C TYR A 89 10.21 3.99 -9.52
N LEU A 90 9.05 3.85 -8.87
CA LEU A 90 8.51 2.55 -8.45
C LEU A 90 8.06 1.69 -9.63
N ASP A 91 7.47 2.29 -10.67
CA ASP A 91 7.06 1.57 -11.88
C ASP A 91 8.30 1.05 -12.62
N ASN A 92 9.34 1.87 -12.77
CA ASN A 92 10.64 1.42 -13.29
C ASN A 92 11.25 0.30 -12.43
N ALA A 93 11.08 0.32 -11.11
CA ALA A 93 11.53 -0.76 -10.23
C ALA A 93 10.73 -2.06 -10.38
N VAL A 94 9.44 -1.98 -10.73
CA VAL A 94 8.60 -3.15 -11.03
C VAL A 94 8.98 -3.76 -12.36
N ASP A 95 9.16 -2.92 -13.38
CA ASP A 95 9.41 -3.33 -14.76
C ASP A 95 10.91 -3.54 -15.06
N ASP A 96 11.77 -3.27 -14.08
CA ASP A 96 13.23 -3.38 -14.14
C ASP A 96 13.89 -2.49 -15.22
N VAL A 97 13.35 -1.28 -15.38
CA VAL A 97 13.78 -0.28 -16.36
C VAL A 97 14.83 0.64 -15.73
N THR A 98 16.09 0.55 -16.17
CA THR A 98 17.21 1.30 -15.57
C THR A 98 17.76 2.45 -16.41
N ASP A 99 17.40 2.50 -17.70
CA ASP A 99 17.98 3.39 -18.70
C ASP A 99 17.04 4.50 -19.18
N GLU A 100 15.83 4.58 -18.61
CA GLU A 100 14.87 5.64 -18.90
C GLU A 100 14.95 6.76 -17.84
N PRO A 101 15.17 8.02 -18.24
CA PRO A 101 15.20 9.14 -17.31
C PRO A 101 13.80 9.48 -16.81
N ILE A 102 13.69 9.75 -15.52
CA ILE A 102 12.47 10.25 -14.89
C ILE A 102 12.60 11.77 -14.76
N SER A 103 11.74 12.52 -15.45
CA SER A 103 11.82 13.98 -15.48
C SER A 103 10.61 14.65 -14.84
N HIS A 104 10.87 15.65 -14.00
CA HIS A 104 9.81 16.52 -13.46
C HIS A 104 9.33 17.58 -14.44
N THR A 105 9.98 17.72 -15.59
CA THR A 105 9.52 18.59 -16.68
C THR A 105 8.69 17.83 -17.71
N ASP A 106 8.49 16.52 -17.52
CA ASP A 106 7.56 15.73 -18.33
C ASP A 106 6.11 16.02 -17.90
N PRO A 107 5.27 16.62 -18.79
CA PRO A 107 3.88 16.94 -18.48
C PRO A 107 2.98 15.71 -18.27
N GLU A 108 3.41 14.51 -18.68
CA GLU A 108 2.70 13.26 -18.37
C GLU A 108 2.90 12.84 -16.91
N ILE A 109 4.00 13.25 -16.28
CA ILE A 109 4.33 12.94 -14.88
C ILE A 109 3.95 14.11 -13.95
N VAL A 110 4.30 15.34 -14.33
CA VAL A 110 4.14 16.53 -13.48
C VAL A 110 3.56 17.69 -14.30
N ASP A 111 2.44 18.24 -13.82
CA ASP A 111 1.86 19.45 -14.40
C ASP A 111 2.83 20.64 -14.26
N SER A 112 3.14 21.32 -15.36
CA SER A 112 4.13 22.40 -15.42
C SER A 112 3.85 23.53 -14.43
N VAL A 113 2.57 23.78 -14.11
CA VAL A 113 2.16 24.80 -13.12
C VAL A 113 2.72 24.49 -11.72
N VAL A 114 2.96 23.22 -11.40
CA VAL A 114 3.54 22.82 -10.10
C VAL A 114 5.02 23.16 -10.05
N VAL A 115 5.76 22.93 -11.15
CA VAL A 115 7.17 23.29 -11.29
C VAL A 115 7.35 24.81 -11.27
N GLU A 116 6.50 25.54 -12.00
CA GLU A 116 6.46 27.01 -11.98
C GLU A 116 6.19 27.56 -10.57
N SER A 117 5.23 26.98 -9.85
CA SER A 117 4.95 27.37 -8.46
C SER A 117 6.14 27.14 -7.52
N LEU A 118 6.94 26.09 -7.74
CA LEU A 118 8.16 25.85 -6.95
C LEU A 118 9.27 26.82 -7.36
N GLN A 119 9.40 27.15 -8.64
CA GLN A 119 10.35 28.15 -9.14
C GLN A 119 10.06 29.52 -8.52
N GLU A 120 8.80 29.93 -8.44
CA GLU A 120 8.42 31.19 -7.77
C GLU A 120 8.81 31.22 -6.28
N ALA A 121 8.73 30.08 -5.59
CA ALA A 121 9.12 29.98 -4.20
C ALA A 121 10.65 30.03 -4.04
N ALA A 122 11.38 29.35 -4.91
CA ALA A 122 12.83 29.41 -5.00
C ALA A 122 13.33 30.84 -5.29
N ASP A 123 12.71 31.52 -6.25
CA ASP A 123 13.05 32.90 -6.63
C ASP A 123 12.78 33.89 -5.49
N LYS A 124 11.71 33.68 -4.71
CA LYS A 124 11.44 34.48 -3.49
C LYS A 124 12.47 34.24 -2.40
N LEU A 125 13.06 33.04 -2.34
CA LEU A 125 14.02 32.66 -1.31
C LEU A 125 15.43 33.20 -1.58
N ARG A 126 15.92 33.05 -2.82
CA ARG A 126 17.32 33.39 -3.18
C ARG A 126 17.46 34.42 -4.31
N GLY A 127 16.37 34.77 -4.98
CA GLY A 127 16.35 35.66 -6.12
C GLY A 127 16.21 34.91 -7.45
N PRO A 128 15.68 35.58 -8.50
CA PRO A 128 15.48 34.96 -9.81
C PRO A 128 16.77 34.40 -10.41
N GLY A 129 16.69 33.17 -10.92
CA GLY A 129 17.80 32.51 -11.63
C GLY A 129 18.88 31.93 -10.72
N TYR A 130 18.71 31.97 -9.40
CA TYR A 130 19.61 31.30 -8.47
C TYR A 130 19.50 29.77 -8.58
N TYR A 131 18.27 29.25 -8.65
CA TYR A 131 17.96 27.87 -9.00
C TYR A 131 17.23 27.82 -10.35
N ASN A 132 17.55 26.83 -11.18
CA ASN A 132 16.87 26.61 -12.46
C ASN A 132 16.07 25.31 -12.41
N LEU A 133 14.78 25.38 -12.04
CA LEU A 133 13.92 24.21 -11.94
C LEU A 133 13.52 23.60 -13.30
N GLN A 134 14.00 24.16 -14.42
CA GLN A 134 13.77 23.58 -15.75
C GLN A 134 14.92 22.70 -16.22
N GLN A 135 16.01 22.60 -15.45
CA GLN A 135 17.12 21.72 -15.80
C GLN A 135 16.75 20.24 -15.59
N GLU A 136 17.51 19.35 -16.23
CA GLU A 136 17.36 17.90 -16.06
C GLU A 136 17.88 17.43 -14.69
N LEU A 137 17.22 16.42 -14.10
CA LEU A 137 17.60 15.86 -12.80
C LEU A 137 18.64 14.75 -12.86
N ASP A 138 18.82 14.14 -14.03
CA ASP A 138 19.59 12.89 -14.19
C ASP A 138 19.07 11.76 -13.27
N LEU A 139 17.75 11.73 -13.01
CA LEU A 139 17.10 10.73 -12.16
C LEU A 139 16.81 9.46 -12.96
N TYR A 140 17.50 8.38 -12.61
CA TYR A 140 17.28 7.03 -13.14
C TYR A 140 16.99 6.07 -12.00
N PHE A 141 16.27 4.99 -12.31
CA PHE A 141 16.12 3.90 -11.38
C PHE A 141 17.48 3.23 -11.12
N ASN A 142 17.90 3.22 -9.86
CA ASN A 142 19.08 2.52 -9.39
C ASN A 142 18.64 1.37 -8.50
N ARG A 143 18.92 0.14 -8.93
CA ARG A 143 18.51 -1.07 -8.22
C ARG A 143 19.12 -1.16 -6.82
N GLU A 144 20.41 -0.88 -6.67
CA GLU A 144 21.12 -1.04 -5.39
C GLU A 144 20.57 -0.08 -4.33
N ASP A 145 20.42 1.21 -4.70
CA ASP A 145 19.87 2.23 -3.80
C ASP A 145 18.42 1.90 -3.43
N PHE A 146 17.62 1.47 -4.41
CA PHE A 146 16.23 1.10 -4.19
C PHE A 146 16.08 -0.11 -3.27
N GLU A 147 16.83 -1.19 -3.52
CA GLU A 147 16.80 -2.41 -2.70
C GLU A 147 17.24 -2.11 -1.26
N GLY A 148 18.22 -1.21 -1.07
CA GLY A 148 18.59 -0.69 0.24
C GLY A 148 17.42 -0.02 0.98
N VAL A 149 16.67 0.87 0.29
CA VAL A 149 15.50 1.53 0.89
C VAL A 149 14.39 0.54 1.22
N VAL A 150 14.09 -0.41 0.33
CA VAL A 150 13.06 -1.44 0.57
C VAL A 150 13.47 -2.33 1.75
N HIS A 151 14.74 -2.71 1.85
CA HIS A 151 15.26 -3.49 2.97
C HIS A 151 15.07 -2.72 4.28
N ASP A 152 15.52 -1.46 4.36
CA ASP A 152 15.36 -0.61 5.54
C ASP A 152 13.90 -0.47 6.00
N VAL A 153 12.94 -0.46 5.06
CA VAL A 153 11.51 -0.31 5.37
C VAL A 153 10.89 -1.61 5.86
N PHE A 154 11.20 -2.74 5.21
CA PHE A 154 10.40 -3.96 5.35
C PHE A 154 11.13 -5.15 5.98
N ASP A 155 12.44 -5.10 6.17
CA ASP A 155 13.23 -6.25 6.62
C ASP A 155 12.71 -6.88 7.92
N GLU A 156 12.69 -6.08 8.98
CA GLU A 156 12.23 -6.52 10.31
C GLU A 156 10.77 -7.02 10.26
N LEU A 157 9.92 -6.34 9.49
CA LEU A 157 8.52 -6.73 9.34
C LEU A 157 8.38 -8.09 8.67
N PHE A 158 9.07 -8.31 7.56
CA PHE A 158 8.98 -9.56 6.83
C PHE A 158 9.62 -10.71 7.60
N PHE A 159 10.69 -10.46 8.34
CA PHE A 159 11.28 -11.45 9.24
C PHE A 159 10.25 -11.91 10.30
N ASP A 160 9.59 -10.97 10.96
CA ASP A 160 8.56 -11.23 11.97
C ASP A 160 7.33 -11.97 11.38
N TYR A 161 6.92 -11.62 10.16
CA TYR A 161 5.87 -12.36 9.43
C TYR A 161 6.29 -13.78 9.07
N CYS A 162 7.52 -13.97 8.58
CA CYS A 162 8.02 -15.30 8.23
C CYS A 162 8.09 -16.22 9.45
N GLN A 163 8.42 -15.68 10.63
CA GLN A 163 8.35 -16.43 11.88
C GLN A 163 6.91 -16.93 12.17
N ARG A 164 5.90 -16.06 12.07
CA ARG A 164 4.50 -16.48 12.27
C ARG A 164 4.02 -17.50 11.23
N ILE A 165 4.49 -17.39 9.99
CA ILE A 165 4.19 -18.36 8.93
C ILE A 165 4.71 -19.75 9.33
N VAL A 166 5.90 -19.83 9.92
CA VAL A 166 6.48 -21.07 10.44
C VAL A 166 5.72 -21.56 11.67
N ASP A 167 5.43 -20.70 12.65
CA ASP A 167 4.75 -21.06 13.90
C ASP A 167 3.34 -21.65 13.66
N HIS A 168 2.73 -21.33 12.52
CA HIS A 168 1.40 -21.82 12.13
C HIS A 168 1.43 -22.96 11.09
N ASP A 169 2.60 -23.53 10.77
CA ASP A 169 2.78 -24.60 9.78
C ASP A 169 2.10 -24.28 8.43
N VAL A 170 2.27 -23.04 7.95
CA VAL A 170 1.62 -22.57 6.72
C VAL A 170 2.13 -23.32 5.50
N ASP A 171 1.20 -23.89 4.73
CA ASP A 171 1.52 -24.64 3.51
C ASP A 171 1.81 -23.75 2.30
N ILE A 172 1.11 -22.62 2.17
CA ILE A 172 1.13 -21.73 1.00
C ILE A 172 1.07 -20.27 1.49
N VAL A 173 1.92 -19.43 0.91
CA VAL A 173 1.95 -17.98 1.14
C VAL A 173 1.49 -17.27 -0.12
N LEU A 174 0.43 -16.46 -0.02
CA LEU A 174 -0.05 -15.60 -1.11
C LEU A 174 0.47 -14.17 -0.88
N LEU A 175 1.13 -13.58 -1.87
CA LEU A 175 1.60 -12.19 -1.81
C LEU A 175 0.64 -11.29 -2.58
N ALA A 176 -0.16 -10.52 -1.85
CA ALA A 176 -1.13 -9.58 -2.40
C ALA A 176 -0.82 -8.14 -1.95
N GLY A 177 -1.44 -7.17 -2.61
CA GLY A 177 -1.23 -5.75 -2.40
C GLY A 177 -0.13 -5.16 -3.28
N GLN A 178 -0.17 -3.84 -3.50
CA GLN A 178 0.70 -3.16 -4.46
C GLN A 178 2.21 -3.35 -4.19
N PRO A 179 2.71 -3.30 -2.95
CA PRO A 179 4.14 -3.55 -2.70
C PRO A 179 4.61 -4.94 -3.15
N SER A 180 3.74 -5.96 -3.19
CA SER A 180 4.14 -7.30 -3.62
C SER A 180 4.50 -7.41 -5.10
N LYS A 181 4.27 -6.37 -5.91
CA LYS A 181 4.77 -6.29 -7.30
C LYS A 181 6.30 -6.23 -7.33
N LEU A 182 6.93 -5.65 -6.30
CA LEU A 182 8.37 -5.46 -6.24
C LEU A 182 9.08 -6.81 -6.13
N SER A 183 9.95 -7.09 -7.09
CA SER A 183 10.69 -8.35 -7.18
C SER A 183 11.55 -8.57 -5.91
N TYR A 184 12.17 -7.52 -5.38
CA TYR A 184 12.98 -7.60 -4.16
C TYR A 184 12.18 -7.98 -2.92
N ILE A 185 10.93 -7.50 -2.77
CA ILE A 185 10.03 -7.93 -1.69
C ILE A 185 9.76 -9.45 -1.79
N GLN A 186 9.51 -9.95 -3.00
CA GLN A 186 9.30 -11.38 -3.20
C GLN A 186 10.57 -12.19 -2.89
N GLN A 187 11.76 -11.65 -3.19
CA GLN A 187 13.05 -12.27 -2.88
C GLN A 187 13.31 -12.32 -1.37
N LEU A 188 13.08 -11.23 -0.63
CA LEU A 188 13.20 -11.20 0.84
C LEU A 188 12.32 -12.28 1.48
N ILE A 189 11.06 -12.36 1.06
CA ILE A 189 10.14 -13.38 1.61
C ILE A 189 10.62 -14.79 1.27
N ARG A 190 11.07 -15.04 0.04
CA ARG A 190 11.63 -16.35 -0.37
C ARG A 190 12.90 -16.72 0.41
N MET A 191 13.66 -15.74 0.85
CA MET A 191 14.86 -15.94 1.66
C MET A 191 14.54 -16.25 3.11
N TYR A 192 13.48 -15.65 3.67
CA TYR A 192 13.12 -15.80 5.10
C TYR A 192 12.20 -16.98 5.38
N VAL A 193 11.25 -17.28 4.49
CA VAL A 193 10.32 -18.39 4.73
C VAL A 193 10.91 -19.72 4.25
N PRO A 194 10.94 -20.77 5.08
CA PRO A 194 11.46 -22.08 4.70
C PRO A 194 10.43 -22.89 3.88
N LEU A 195 9.89 -22.28 2.82
CA LEU A 195 8.97 -22.93 1.87
C LEU A 195 9.61 -23.03 0.48
N SER A 196 9.23 -24.07 -0.26
CA SER A 196 9.55 -24.16 -1.69
C SER A 196 9.04 -22.90 -2.41
N PRO A 197 9.79 -22.32 -3.37
CA PRO A 197 9.32 -21.18 -4.16
C PRO A 197 7.96 -21.41 -4.82
N SER A 198 7.60 -22.65 -5.15
CA SER A 198 6.29 -23.02 -5.72
C SER A 198 5.11 -22.85 -4.76
N ARG A 199 5.37 -22.67 -3.45
CA ARG A 199 4.37 -22.43 -2.40
C ARG A 199 4.28 -20.96 -2.00
N ILE A 200 5.10 -20.11 -2.59
CA ILE A 200 5.06 -18.65 -2.40
C ILE A 200 4.53 -18.07 -3.70
N VAL A 201 3.27 -17.67 -3.71
CA VAL A 201 2.53 -17.28 -4.91
C VAL A 201 2.30 -15.78 -4.89
N PRO A 202 3.08 -15.00 -5.65
CA PRO A 202 2.74 -13.61 -5.93
C PRO A 202 1.45 -13.56 -6.71
N MET A 203 0.50 -12.72 -6.30
CA MET A 203 -0.75 -12.56 -7.02
C MET A 203 -0.55 -11.73 -8.30
N HIS A 204 0.42 -10.82 -8.33
CA HIS A 204 0.77 -10.11 -9.55
C HIS A 204 1.33 -11.09 -10.58
N ASN A 205 0.80 -11.04 -11.81
CA ASN A 205 1.11 -11.94 -12.92
C ASN A 205 0.76 -13.42 -12.67
N HIS A 206 -0.09 -13.72 -11.68
CA HIS A 206 -0.63 -15.06 -11.48
C HIS A 206 -1.83 -15.32 -12.39
N TYR A 207 -1.83 -16.47 -13.07
CA TYR A 207 -2.98 -16.91 -13.86
C TYR A 207 -4.08 -17.48 -12.96
N ALA A 208 -5.17 -16.72 -12.80
CA ALA A 208 -6.35 -17.13 -12.05
C ALA A 208 -7.43 -17.79 -12.94
N GLY A 209 -7.30 -17.68 -14.26
CA GLY A 209 -8.26 -18.20 -15.24
C GLY A 209 -9.05 -17.11 -15.93
N ASN A 210 -9.52 -17.37 -17.16
CA ASN A 210 -10.19 -16.38 -18.01
C ASN A 210 -11.48 -15.77 -17.42
N TRP A 211 -12.01 -16.36 -16.34
CA TRP A 211 -13.16 -15.85 -15.59
C TRP A 211 -12.81 -14.63 -14.72
N TYR A 212 -11.51 -14.36 -14.47
CA TYR A 212 -11.09 -13.31 -13.57
C TYR A 212 -11.47 -11.91 -14.10
N PRO A 213 -12.18 -11.07 -13.33
CA PRO A 213 -12.80 -9.86 -13.87
C PRO A 213 -11.82 -8.72 -14.12
N TYR A 214 -10.73 -8.61 -13.35
CA TYR A 214 -9.73 -7.54 -13.46
C TYR A 214 -8.49 -8.00 -14.23
N GLN A 215 -8.72 -8.52 -15.43
CA GLN A 215 -7.68 -8.92 -16.38
C GLN A 215 -7.18 -7.72 -17.19
N ASP A 216 -6.05 -7.87 -17.89
CA ASP A 216 -5.47 -6.80 -18.73
C ASP A 216 -6.49 -6.25 -19.74
N GLU A 217 -6.74 -4.95 -19.70
CA GLU A 217 -7.68 -4.25 -20.58
C GLU A 217 -7.27 -4.35 -22.06
N LYS A 218 -5.98 -4.54 -22.34
CA LYS A 218 -5.46 -4.73 -23.70
C LYS A 218 -5.65 -6.17 -24.20
N GLY A 219 -6.05 -7.09 -23.31
CA GLY A 219 -6.38 -8.47 -23.63
C GLY A 219 -5.18 -9.34 -24.02
N HIS A 220 -3.95 -8.93 -23.69
CA HIS A 220 -2.76 -9.69 -24.04
C HIS A 220 -2.64 -10.97 -23.19
N ASP A 221 -3.01 -10.89 -21.91
CA ASP A 221 -2.90 -11.98 -20.95
C ASP A 221 -4.24 -12.23 -20.23
N PRO A 222 -5.26 -12.79 -20.92
CA PRO A 222 -6.57 -13.02 -20.33
C PRO A 222 -6.47 -13.96 -19.13
N GLY A 223 -7.14 -13.61 -18.04
CA GLY A 223 -7.14 -14.39 -16.80
C GLY A 223 -5.90 -14.26 -15.92
N VAL A 224 -4.94 -13.41 -16.28
CA VAL A 224 -3.82 -13.02 -15.41
C VAL A 224 -4.22 -11.86 -14.51
N ILE A 225 -3.80 -11.92 -13.24
CA ILE A 225 -4.03 -10.86 -12.26
C ILE A 225 -3.01 -9.74 -12.46
N ILE A 226 -3.46 -8.57 -12.91
CA ILE A 226 -2.60 -7.39 -13.11
C ILE A 226 -2.47 -6.58 -11.81
N ASP A 227 -3.58 -6.21 -11.17
CA ASP A 227 -3.56 -5.51 -9.88
C ASP A 227 -3.59 -6.51 -8.71
N PRO A 228 -2.50 -6.67 -7.92
CA PRO A 228 -2.48 -7.57 -6.78
C PRO A 228 -3.37 -7.14 -5.60
N LYS A 229 -4.06 -5.99 -5.66
CA LYS A 229 -5.17 -5.65 -4.73
C LYS A 229 -6.48 -6.30 -5.14
N SER A 230 -6.71 -6.52 -6.43
CA SER A 230 -7.96 -7.07 -6.96
C SER A 230 -8.37 -8.44 -6.37
N PRO A 231 -7.45 -9.37 -6.01
CA PRO A 231 -7.85 -10.67 -5.47
C PRO A 231 -8.63 -10.59 -4.17
N VAL A 232 -8.41 -9.54 -3.37
CA VAL A 232 -9.16 -9.32 -2.12
C VAL A 232 -10.63 -9.03 -2.45
N VAL A 233 -10.88 -8.15 -3.42
CA VAL A 233 -12.23 -7.77 -3.86
C VAL A 233 -12.90 -8.93 -4.58
N VAL A 234 -12.17 -9.64 -5.45
CA VAL A 234 -12.69 -10.82 -6.14
C VAL A 234 -13.02 -11.94 -5.16
N GLY A 235 -12.16 -12.19 -4.17
CA GLY A 235 -12.43 -13.15 -3.10
C GLY A 235 -13.70 -12.81 -2.31
N ALA A 236 -13.90 -11.53 -1.97
CA ALA A 236 -15.12 -11.07 -1.32
C ALA A 236 -16.36 -11.26 -2.20
N ALA A 237 -16.26 -11.00 -3.51
CA ALA A 237 -17.36 -11.23 -4.44
C ALA A 237 -17.70 -12.72 -4.57
N ILE A 238 -16.69 -13.61 -4.61
CA ILE A 238 -16.88 -15.07 -4.64
C ILE A 238 -17.59 -15.54 -3.37
N GLU A 239 -17.15 -15.06 -2.20
CA GLU A 239 -17.78 -15.36 -0.91
C GLU A 239 -19.25 -14.94 -0.91
N PHE A 240 -19.54 -13.70 -1.32
CA PHE A 240 -20.90 -13.18 -1.40
C PHE A 240 -21.78 -14.01 -2.34
N MET A 241 -21.29 -14.34 -3.53
CA MET A 241 -22.03 -15.14 -4.51
C MET A 241 -22.27 -16.57 -4.02
N ALA A 242 -21.28 -17.18 -3.35
CA ALA A 242 -21.43 -18.51 -2.75
C ALA A 242 -22.47 -18.51 -1.61
N HIS A 243 -22.42 -17.49 -0.74
CA HIS A 243 -23.36 -17.33 0.38
C HIS A 243 -24.81 -17.18 -0.10
N ASN A 244 -25.02 -16.43 -1.20
CA ASN A 244 -26.33 -16.20 -1.80
C ASN A 244 -26.76 -17.28 -2.81
N GLY A 245 -26.02 -18.39 -2.92
CA GLY A 245 -26.36 -19.51 -3.81
C GLY A 245 -26.27 -19.18 -5.31
N MET A 246 -25.51 -18.15 -5.68
CA MET A 246 -25.31 -17.72 -7.07
C MET A 246 -24.23 -18.51 -7.80
N LEU A 247 -23.38 -19.25 -7.07
CA LEU A 247 -22.39 -20.17 -7.63
C LEU A 247 -22.91 -21.61 -7.56
N PRO A 248 -23.26 -22.24 -8.71
CA PRO A 248 -23.77 -23.60 -8.71
C PRO A 248 -22.70 -24.58 -8.23
N GLN A 249 -23.11 -25.58 -7.44
CA GLN A 249 -22.24 -26.66 -6.94
C GLN A 249 -21.04 -26.20 -6.11
N PHE A 250 -21.02 -24.95 -5.65
CA PHE A 250 -19.94 -24.40 -4.84
C PHE A 250 -20.49 -23.78 -3.56
N LYS A 251 -20.00 -24.24 -2.42
CA LYS A 251 -20.31 -23.68 -1.10
C LYS A 251 -19.03 -23.19 -0.45
N PHE A 252 -19.10 -22.02 0.16
CA PHE A 252 -18.00 -21.44 0.91
C PHE A 252 -18.49 -20.99 2.28
N GLU A 253 -17.74 -21.33 3.32
CA GLU A 253 -17.99 -20.89 4.69
C GLU A 253 -16.65 -20.50 5.30
N MET A 254 -16.55 -19.29 5.85
CA MET A 254 -15.38 -18.86 6.60
C MET A 254 -15.74 -18.75 8.09
N LYS A 255 -15.11 -19.58 8.91
CA LYS A 255 -15.16 -19.46 10.36
C LYS A 255 -14.04 -18.53 10.81
N GLY A 256 -14.33 -17.68 11.76
CA GLY A 256 -13.36 -16.77 12.32
C GLY A 256 -14.05 -15.98 13.39
N LYS A 257 -13.28 -15.39 14.31
CA LYS A 257 -13.86 -14.42 15.23
C LYS A 257 -14.39 -13.27 14.38
N ILE A 258 -15.71 -13.22 14.21
CA ILE A 258 -16.39 -11.95 14.35
C ILE A 258 -15.98 -11.50 15.76
N TYR A 259 -14.82 -10.86 15.90
CA TYR A 259 -14.78 -9.79 16.87
C TYR A 259 -15.83 -8.85 16.29
N GLU A 260 -17.05 -8.94 16.83
CA GLU A 260 -17.90 -7.77 16.90
C GLU A 260 -17.02 -6.81 17.64
N ASN A 261 -16.24 -6.03 16.88
CA ASN A 261 -15.25 -5.18 17.49
C ASN A 261 -16.07 -4.23 18.34
N SER A 262 -15.97 -4.45 19.64
CA SER A 262 -16.82 -3.82 20.60
C SER A 262 -16.14 -2.48 20.87
N TYR A 263 -16.42 -1.53 19.98
CA TYR A 263 -15.77 -0.24 20.01
C TYR A 263 -16.54 0.71 20.92
N TYR A 264 -15.80 1.49 21.68
CA TYR A 264 -16.33 2.71 22.27
C TYR A 264 -16.38 3.77 21.18
N TRP A 265 -17.57 4.26 20.88
CA TRP A 265 -17.75 5.42 20.00
C TRP A 265 -18.01 6.64 20.85
N GLY A 266 -17.33 7.75 20.57
CA GLY A 266 -17.50 8.96 21.33
C GLY A 266 -16.78 10.15 20.73
N VAL A 267 -16.94 11.31 21.35
CA VAL A 267 -16.42 12.58 20.83
C VAL A 267 -15.00 12.81 21.34
N MET A 268 -14.04 12.79 20.42
CA MET A 268 -12.65 13.17 20.69
C MET A 268 -12.50 14.70 20.63
N THR A 269 -11.65 15.27 21.48
CA THR A 269 -11.27 16.69 21.39
C THR A 269 -9.77 16.83 21.34
N ASP A 270 -9.30 17.85 20.62
CA ASP A 270 -7.88 18.14 20.37
C ASP A 270 -7.00 18.20 21.62
N ALA A 271 -7.59 18.44 22.80
CA ALA A 271 -6.89 18.55 24.07
C ALA A 271 -6.50 17.20 24.71
N THR A 272 -7.03 16.06 24.24
CA THR A 272 -6.78 14.74 24.84
C THR A 272 -6.59 13.66 23.79
N SER A 273 -5.56 12.83 23.96
CA SER A 273 -5.25 11.68 23.08
C SER A 273 -6.21 10.50 23.24
N GLY A 274 -7.44 10.73 23.70
CA GLY A 274 -8.45 9.70 23.95
C GLY A 274 -9.83 10.28 24.25
N ILE A 275 -10.84 9.43 24.16
CA ILE A 275 -12.24 9.77 24.45
C ILE A 275 -12.44 9.62 25.96
N ARG A 276 -12.80 10.70 26.66
CA ARG A 276 -13.16 10.62 28.08
C ARG A 276 -14.45 9.83 28.26
N ASN A 277 -14.58 9.11 29.38
CA ASN A 277 -15.75 8.27 29.68
C ASN A 277 -17.09 9.02 29.55
N GLU A 278 -17.14 10.29 29.93
CA GLU A 278 -18.34 11.14 29.81
C GLU A 278 -18.74 11.48 28.37
N ARG A 279 -17.88 11.24 27.38
CA ARG A 279 -18.10 11.55 25.96
C ARG A 279 -18.26 10.30 25.08
N ILE A 280 -18.36 9.15 25.71
CA ILE A 280 -18.71 7.89 25.04
C ILE A 280 -20.22 7.94 24.73
N LEU A 281 -20.55 7.87 23.44
CA LEU A 281 -21.90 7.84 22.89
C LEU A 281 -22.43 6.40 22.75
N PHE A 282 -21.57 5.46 22.34
CA PHE A 282 -21.91 4.04 22.23
C PHE A 282 -20.88 3.19 22.93
N ARG A 283 -21.36 2.15 23.62
CA ARG A 283 -20.54 1.18 24.35
C ARG A 283 -20.62 -0.18 23.66
N PRO A 284 -19.61 -1.04 23.86
CA PRO A 284 -19.71 -2.47 23.58
C PRO A 284 -21.04 -3.05 24.03
N VAL A 285 -21.66 -3.91 23.21
CA VAL A 285 -22.80 -4.70 23.64
C VAL A 285 -22.31 -5.70 24.69
N GLU A 286 -22.90 -5.68 25.88
CA GLU A 286 -22.65 -6.68 26.92
C GLU A 286 -23.50 -7.93 26.62
N ASP A 287 -22.96 -9.14 26.84
CA ASP A 287 -23.58 -10.44 26.49
C ASP A 287 -25.03 -10.65 27.02
N GLN A 288 -25.48 -9.83 27.97
CA GLN A 288 -26.81 -9.93 28.58
C GLN A 288 -27.91 -9.14 27.86
N THR A 289 -27.59 -8.35 26.84
CA THR A 289 -28.55 -7.47 26.14
C THR A 289 -29.00 -8.00 24.78
N ARG A 290 -28.96 -9.32 24.56
CA ARG A 290 -29.63 -9.95 23.42
C ARG A 290 -31.15 -9.96 23.64
N GLU A 291 -31.76 -8.78 23.58
CA GLU A 291 -33.21 -8.69 23.38
C GLU A 291 -33.56 -9.10 21.95
N GLU A 292 -34.61 -9.91 21.85
CA GLU A 292 -35.17 -10.48 20.64
C GLU A 292 -35.35 -9.40 19.56
N ILE A 293 -34.63 -9.52 18.44
CA ILE A 293 -34.97 -8.79 17.23
C ILE A 293 -36.26 -9.42 16.72
N THR A 294 -37.40 -8.80 17.03
CA THR A 294 -38.67 -9.13 16.40
C THR A 294 -38.54 -8.86 14.91
N GLU A 295 -38.56 -9.92 14.10
CA GLU A 295 -38.65 -9.82 12.65
C GLU A 295 -39.91 -9.02 12.28
N PHE A 296 -39.73 -7.87 11.62
CA PHE A 296 -40.84 -7.21 10.95
C PHE A 296 -41.08 -7.94 9.63
N THR A 297 -42.12 -8.78 9.60
CA THR A 297 -42.71 -9.28 8.35
C THR A 297 -43.26 -8.10 7.55
N THR A 298 -42.85 -8.01 6.28
CA THR A 298 -43.54 -7.19 5.27
C THR A 298 -44.68 -8.00 4.66
#